data_AF-A0A1S7D7W1-F1
#
_entry.id   AF-A0A1S7D7W1-F1
#
_cell.length_a   1.000
_cell.length_b   1.000
_cell.length_c   1.000
_cell.angle_alpha   90.00
_cell.angle_beta   90.00
_cell.angle_gamma   90.00
#
_symmetry.space_group_name_H-M   'P 1'
#
loop_
_entity.id
_entity.type
_entity.pdbx_description
1 polymer ?
#
loop_
_entity_poly.entity_id
_entity_poly.type
_entity_poly.pdbx_seq_one_letter_code
_entity_poly.pdbx_strand_id
1 'polypeptide(L)' 'LKRRTAAHLVANAESAVLLARGGSNDLHFGDGITYPPASADRLVMDGETVSLGGITFTAHFMPGHTPGSTA' A
#
# COMPACT_ATOMS: atom_id res chain seq x y z
N LEU A 1 7.84 10.77 -0.42
CA LEU A 1 6.74 11.43 0.32
C LEU A 1 6.85 11.19 1.83
N LYS A 2 6.70 9.93 2.30
CA LYS A 2 6.76 9.54 3.73
C LYS A 2 7.86 10.25 4.55
N ARG A 3 9.13 10.19 4.11
CA ARG A 3 10.26 10.84 4.81
C ARG A 3 10.14 12.37 4.92
N ARG A 4 9.52 13.02 3.92
CA ARG A 4 9.40 14.49 3.87
C ARG A 4 8.21 15.02 4.67
N THR A 5 7.16 14.22 4.81
CA THR A 5 5.91 14.64 5.46
C THR A 5 5.71 14.04 6.85
N ALA A 6 6.46 12.98 7.18
CA ALA A 6 6.21 12.13 8.36
C ALA A 6 4.79 11.54 8.42
N ALA A 7 4.08 11.51 7.28
CA ALA A 7 2.74 10.95 7.20
C ALA A 7 2.75 9.42 7.41
N HIS A 8 1.71 8.90 8.04
CA HIS A 8 1.50 7.46 8.16
C HIS A 8 1.07 6.86 6.82
N LEU A 9 1.70 5.77 6.43
CA LEU A 9 1.37 4.99 5.25
C LEU A 9 0.39 3.88 5.64
N VAL A 10 -0.81 3.92 5.06
CA VAL A 10 -1.85 2.91 5.29
C VAL A 10 -2.05 2.11 4.00
N ALA A 11 -2.02 0.79 4.09
CA ALA A 11 -2.17 -0.12 2.95
C ALA A 11 -2.71 -1.47 3.40
N ASN A 12 -3.19 -2.30 2.48
CA ASN A 12 -3.47 -3.71 2.79
C ASN A 12 -2.18 -4.53 2.90
N ALA A 13 -2.29 -5.77 3.39
CA ALA A 13 -1.14 -6.64 3.63
C ALA A 13 -0.31 -6.90 2.36
N GLU A 14 -0.96 -7.19 1.23
CA GLU A 14 -0.28 -7.50 -0.02
C GLU A 14 0.49 -6.31 -0.58
N SER A 15 -0.12 -5.12 -0.60
CA SER A 15 0.56 -3.89 -1.00
C SER A 15 1.70 -3.55 -0.05
N ALA A 16 1.53 -3.75 1.26
CA ALA A 16 2.56 -3.46 2.25
C ALA A 16 3.82 -4.31 2.03
N VAL A 17 3.68 -5.59 1.68
CA VAL A 17 4.84 -6.45 1.40
C VAL A 17 5.57 -5.97 0.14
N LEU A 18 4.86 -5.63 -0.93
CA LEU A 18 5.50 -5.14 -2.16
C LEU A 18 6.19 -3.77 -1.95
N LEU A 19 5.56 -2.88 -1.17
CA LEU A 19 6.13 -1.60 -0.77
C LEU A 19 7.41 -1.77 0.06
N ALA A 20 7.42 -2.73 1.00
CA ALA A 20 8.59 -3.04 1.83
C ALA A 20 9.75 -3.62 1.00
N ARG A 21 9.43 -4.34 -0.08
CA ARG A 21 10.40 -4.83 -1.08
C ARG A 21 10.84 -3.76 -2.08
N GLY A 22 10.23 -2.57 -2.08
CA GLY A 22 10.56 -1.55 -3.08
C GLY A 22 10.23 -1.98 -4.52
N GLY A 23 9.17 -2.78 -4.68
CA GLY A 23 8.78 -3.34 -5.98
C GLY A 23 9.61 -4.52 -6.47
N SER A 24 10.67 -4.94 -5.75
CA SER A 24 11.45 -6.13 -6.14
C SER A 24 10.64 -7.42 -5.97
N ASN A 25 11.00 -8.45 -6.72
CA ASN A 25 10.30 -9.74 -6.78
C ASN A 25 8.79 -9.56 -7.03
N ASP A 26 8.45 -8.64 -7.93
CA ASP A 26 7.09 -8.45 -8.43
C ASP A 26 6.64 -9.69 -9.22
N LEU A 27 5.35 -10.02 -9.14
CA LEU A 27 4.78 -11.23 -9.73
C LEU A 27 4.90 -11.29 -11.26
N HIS A 28 4.91 -10.14 -11.93
CA HIS A 28 4.99 -10.05 -13.38
C HIS A 28 6.37 -9.56 -13.84
N PHE A 29 6.98 -8.66 -13.07
CA PHE A 29 8.17 -7.92 -13.51
C PHE A 29 9.47 -8.35 -12.82
N GLY A 30 9.42 -9.23 -11.81
CA GLY A 30 10.60 -9.56 -11.01
C GLY A 30 11.21 -8.29 -10.42
N ASP A 31 12.45 -7.99 -10.80
CA ASP A 31 13.17 -6.78 -10.37
C ASP A 31 13.28 -5.71 -11.47
N GLY A 32 12.53 -5.86 -12.57
CA GLY A 32 12.62 -4.98 -13.74
C GLY A 32 12.09 -3.55 -13.50
N ILE A 33 11.21 -3.36 -12.51
CA ILE A 33 10.65 -2.05 -12.14
C ILE A 33 10.67 -1.92 -10.62
N THR A 34 11.60 -1.12 -10.10
CA THR A 34 11.80 -0.94 -8.64
C THR A 34 11.74 0.52 -8.22
N TYR A 35 11.58 0.73 -6.90
CA TYR A 35 11.52 2.03 -6.25
C TYR A 35 12.07 1.95 -4.82
N PRO A 36 12.42 3.08 -4.18
CA PRO A 36 12.89 3.04 -2.79
C PRO A 36 11.84 2.43 -1.84
N PRO A 37 12.21 1.42 -1.03
CA PRO A 37 11.26 0.71 -0.18
C PRO A 37 10.62 1.62 0.89
N ALA A 38 9.39 1.27 1.28
CA ALA A 38 8.66 1.94 2.34
C ALA A 38 7.82 0.94 3.15
N SER A 39 7.87 1.05 4.48
CA SER A 39 7.04 0.25 5.37
C SER A 39 5.67 0.89 5.54
N ALA A 40 4.60 0.09 5.49
CA ALA A 40 3.28 0.54 5.95
C ALA A 40 3.30 0.69 7.48
N ASP A 41 2.63 1.72 8.00
CA ASP A 41 2.49 1.99 9.44
C ASP A 41 1.19 1.41 10.01
N ARG A 42 0.20 1.15 9.15
CA ARG A 42 -1.05 0.47 9.49
C ARG A 42 -1.49 -0.41 8.33
N LEU A 43 -1.90 -1.63 8.66
CA LEU A 43 -2.61 -2.50 7.75
C LEU A 43 -4.12 -2.25 7.86
N VAL A 44 -4.81 -2.27 6.72
CA VAL A 44 -6.28 -2.21 6.64
C VAL A 44 -6.83 -3.48 6.00
N MET A 45 -8.06 -3.82 6.35
CA MET A 45 -8.87 -4.88 5.78
C MET A 45 -9.83 -4.33 4.71
N ASP A 46 -10.40 -5.23 3.90
CA ASP A 46 -11.42 -4.85 2.92
C ASP A 46 -12.67 -4.29 3.61
N GLY A 47 -13.20 -3.18 3.09
CA GLY A 47 -14.29 -2.41 3.68
C GLY A 47 -13.93 -1.61 4.94
N GLU A 48 -12.68 -1.69 5.42
CA GLU A 48 -12.25 -0.94 6.60
C GLU A 48 -12.19 0.57 6.30
N THR A 49 -12.51 1.38 7.32
CA THR A 49 -12.47 2.83 7.21
C THR A 49 -11.27 3.46 7.92
N VAL A 50 -10.79 4.55 7.34
CA VAL A 50 -9.75 5.43 7.89
C VAL A 50 -10.31 6.84 7.91
N SER A 51 -10.42 7.44 9.09
CA SER A 51 -10.92 8.82 9.23
C SER A 51 -9.78 9.79 9.55
N LEU A 52 -9.75 10.92 8.85
CA LEU A 52 -8.77 11.99 9.07
C LEU A 52 -9.43 13.36 8.81
N GLY A 53 -9.40 14.24 9.80
CA GLY A 53 -9.92 15.61 9.65
C GLY A 53 -11.40 15.71 9.29
N GLY A 54 -12.22 14.75 9.73
CA GLY A 54 -13.66 14.69 9.40
C GLY A 54 -13.99 14.04 8.05
N ILE A 55 -12.98 13.66 7.27
CA ILE A 55 -13.15 12.86 6.04
C ILE A 55 -12.96 11.40 6.38
N THR A 56 -13.83 10.53 5.84
CA THR A 56 -13.72 9.08 5.97
C THR A 56 -13.41 8.47 4.61
N PHE A 57 -12.32 7.70 4.57
CA PHE A 57 -11.91 6.89 3.44
C PHE A 57 -12.30 5.44 3.73
N THR A 58 -12.84 4.73 2.74
CA THR A 58 -13.15 3.29 2.84
C THR A 58 -12.23 2.56 1.88
N ALA A 59 -11.53 1.53 2.34
CA ALA A 59 -10.69 0.69 1.49
C ALA A 59 -11.56 -0.34 0.77
N HIS A 60 -11.53 -0.35 -0.56
CA HIS A 60 -12.19 -1.38 -1.37
C HIS A 60 -11.16 -2.23 -2.11
N PHE A 61 -11.00 -3.48 -1.71
CA PHE A 61 -10.02 -4.35 -2.33
C PHE A 61 -10.49 -4.75 -3.72
N MET A 62 -9.61 -4.59 -4.71
CA MET A 62 -9.87 -4.88 -6.11
C MET A 62 -8.66 -5.62 -6.71
N PRO A 63 -8.35 -6.83 -6.20
CA PRO A 63 -7.17 -7.57 -6.62
C PRO A 63 -7.24 -7.92 -8.12
N GLY A 64 -6.08 -7.89 -8.78
CA GLY A 64 -5.95 -8.22 -10.19
C GLY A 64 -4.64 -7.70 -10.76
N HIS A 65 -4.56 -6.39 -10.97
CA HIS A 65 -3.32 -5.76 -11.46
C HIS A 65 -2.15 -5.98 -10.50
N THR A 66 -2.38 -5.82 -9.20
CA THR A 66 -1.57 -6.43 -8.14
C THR A 66 -2.49 -7.18 -7.17
N PRO A 67 -1.97 -8.13 -6.36
CA PRO A 67 -2.78 -8.78 -5.32
C PRO A 67 -3.31 -7.78 -4.28
N GLY A 68 -2.62 -6.66 -4.09
CA GLY A 68 -2.96 -5.62 -3.13
C GLY A 68 -3.73 -4.42 -3.71
N SER A 69 -4.12 -4.43 -4.99
CA SER A 69 -4.86 -3.32 -5.60
C SER A 69 -6.10 -2.95 -4.78
N THR A 70 -6.25 -1.66 -4.46
CA THR A 70 -7.29 -1.10 -3.58
C THR A 70 -7.79 0.24 -4.14
N ALA A 71 -9.11 0.47 -4.11
CA ALA A 71 -9.78 1.74 -4.46
C ALA A 71 -10.24 2.48 -3.21
#